data_AF-A0A2S2C055-F1
#
_entry.id   AF-A0A2S2C055-F1
#
_cell.length_a   1.000
_cell.length_b   1.000
_cell.length_c   1.000
_cell.angle_alpha   90.00
_cell.angle_beta   90.00
_cell.angle_gamma   90.00
#
_symmetry.space_group_name_H-M   'P 1'
#
loop_
_entity.id
_entity.type
_entity.pdbx_description
1 polymer ?
#
loop_
_entity_poly.entity_id
_entity_poly.type
_entity_poly.pdbx_seq_one_letter_code
_entity_poly.pdbx_strand_id
1 'polypeptide(L)'
;MTWTGNGGRTSTAAHRQRRRRVLERDNHQCQIRGPKCIGTATECDHIINVKAFGNQPELAESDENCRAVCNPCHANKSALEGVQARAKRRAKLKLPVQKHPGLR
;
A
#
# COMPACT_ATOMS: atom_id res chain seq x y z
N MET A 1 2.82 -14.87 -27.91
CA MET A 1 3.30 -14.30 -26.63
C MET A 1 2.12 -14.24 -25.66
N THR A 2 1.93 -15.27 -24.85
CA THR A 2 0.81 -15.32 -23.88
C THR A 2 1.18 -14.54 -22.63
N TRP A 3 0.51 -13.40 -22.42
CA TRP A 3 0.55 -12.68 -21.15
C TRP A 3 -0.01 -13.61 -20.06
N THR A 4 0.85 -14.28 -19.30
CA THR A 4 0.45 -14.95 -18.07
C THR A 4 0.06 -13.85 -17.09
N GLY A 5 -1.24 -13.56 -17.03
CA GLY A 5 -1.80 -12.65 -16.05
C GLY A 5 -1.35 -13.12 -14.67
N ASN A 6 -0.54 -12.30 -14.01
CA ASN A 6 -0.11 -12.55 -12.64
C ASN A 6 -1.38 -12.67 -11.79
N GLY A 7 -1.82 -13.89 -11.49
CA GLY A 7 -2.94 -14.17 -10.60
C GLY A 7 -2.74 -13.31 -9.37
N GLY A 8 -3.56 -12.26 -9.26
CA GLY A 8 -3.27 -11.13 -8.40
C GLY A 8 -3.04 -11.60 -6.97
N ARG A 9 -2.14 -10.96 -6.23
CA ARG A 9 -2.01 -11.19 -4.78
C ARG A 9 -3.38 -11.16 -4.07
N THR A 10 -4.30 -10.36 -4.63
CA THR A 10 -5.69 -10.20 -4.20
C THR A 10 -6.64 -11.35 -4.53
N SER A 11 -6.32 -12.24 -5.49
CA SER A 11 -7.16 -13.38 -5.90
C SER A 11 -6.84 -14.68 -5.16
N THR A 12 -5.82 -14.68 -4.30
CA THR A 12 -5.42 -15.85 -3.50
C THR A 12 -6.44 -16.17 -2.41
N ALA A 13 -6.56 -17.45 -2.03
CA ALA A 13 -7.43 -17.87 -0.93
C ALA A 13 -7.00 -17.24 0.41
N ALA A 14 -5.69 -17.16 0.66
CA ALA A 14 -5.12 -16.51 1.84
C ALA A 14 -5.55 -15.04 1.93
N HIS A 15 -5.53 -14.30 0.83
CA HIS A 15 -6.00 -12.91 0.80
C HIS A 15 -7.50 -12.80 1.11
N ARG A 16 -8.34 -13.67 0.53
CA ARG A 16 -9.78 -13.69 0.83
C ARG A 16 -10.06 -13.95 2.31
N GLN A 17 -9.35 -14.92 2.90
CA GLN A 17 -9.47 -15.23 4.32
C GLN A 17 -9.02 -14.06 5.20
N ARG A 18 -7.86 -13.46 4.91
CA ARG A 18 -7.39 -12.28 5.65
C ARG A 18 -8.36 -11.12 5.57
N ARG A 19 -8.84 -10.80 4.36
CA ARG A 19 -9.83 -9.74 4.15
C ARG A 19 -11.07 -9.97 5.02
N ARG A 20 -11.56 -11.21 5.11
CA ARG A 20 -12.71 -11.54 5.96
C ARG A 20 -12.39 -11.28 7.45
N ARG A 21 -11.27 -11.81 7.95
CA ARG A 21 -10.86 -11.63 9.36
C ARG A 21 -10.70 -10.17 9.74
N VAL A 22 -10.07 -9.37 8.89
CA VAL A 22 -9.83 -7.94 9.13
C VAL A 22 -11.14 -7.15 9.13
N LEU A 23 -12.04 -7.41 8.18
CA LEU A 23 -13.36 -6.77 8.14
C LEU A 23 -14.20 -7.14 9.37
N GLU A 24 -14.16 -8.40 9.80
CA GLU A 24 -14.87 -8.86 11.00
C GLU A 24 -14.29 -8.22 12.28
N ARG A 25 -12.96 -8.23 12.43
CA ARG A 25 -12.26 -7.59 13.57
C ARG A 25 -12.64 -6.12 13.70
N ASP A 26 -12.71 -5.42 12.57
CA ASP A 26 -12.95 -3.97 12.54
C ASP A 26 -14.46 -3.65 12.42
N ASN A 27 -15.36 -4.62 12.62
CA ASN A 27 -16.82 -4.49 12.55
C ASN A 27 -17.33 -3.83 11.26
N HIS A 28 -16.66 -4.09 10.13
CA HIS A 28 -16.93 -3.44 8.85
C HIS A 28 -16.91 -1.90 8.91
N GLN A 29 -16.16 -1.31 9.86
CA GLN A 29 -15.98 0.13 9.99
C GLN A 29 -14.61 0.55 9.47
N CYS A 30 -14.59 1.65 8.71
CA CYS A 30 -13.37 2.22 8.16
C CYS A 30 -12.47 2.77 9.28
N GLN A 31 -11.26 2.22 9.36
CA GLN A 31 -10.27 2.60 10.39
C GLN A 31 -9.46 3.85 10.00
N ILE A 32 -9.46 4.26 8.72
CA ILE A 32 -8.74 5.47 8.27
C ILE A 32 -9.45 6.75 8.73
N ARG A 33 -10.78 6.77 8.71
CA ARG A 33 -11.62 7.92 9.08
C ARG A 33 -11.16 9.25 8.44
N GLY A 34 -10.79 9.19 7.17
CA GLY A 34 -10.30 10.35 6.43
C GLY A 34 -11.41 11.33 6.01
N PRO A 35 -11.06 12.45 5.34
CA PRO A 35 -12.01 13.53 5.03
C PRO A 35 -13.20 13.13 4.14
N LYS A 36 -13.02 12.12 3.29
CA LYS A 36 -14.05 11.59 2.38
C LYS A 36 -14.58 10.22 2.81
N CYS A 37 -14.43 9.88 4.10
CA CYS A 37 -14.82 8.58 4.63
C CYS A 37 -16.34 8.39 4.59
N ILE A 38 -16.78 7.22 4.14
CA ILE A 38 -18.20 6.82 4.15
C ILE A 38 -18.57 5.97 5.37
N GLY A 39 -17.64 5.74 6.29
CA GLY A 39 -17.84 4.95 7.52
C GLY A 39 -17.79 3.43 7.30
N THR A 40 -18.45 2.91 6.27
CA THR A 40 -18.48 1.46 5.99
C THR A 40 -17.25 0.98 5.23
N ALA A 41 -16.58 -0.03 5.75
CA ALA A 41 -15.43 -0.66 5.13
C ALA A 41 -15.82 -1.85 4.25
N THR A 42 -15.24 -1.89 3.05
CA THR A 42 -15.44 -2.95 2.05
C THR A 42 -14.13 -3.55 1.59
N GLU A 43 -13.00 -2.94 1.95
CA GLU A 43 -11.68 -3.30 1.46
C GLU A 43 -10.73 -3.54 2.64
N CYS A 44 -9.72 -4.37 2.42
CA CYS A 44 -8.65 -4.65 3.36
C CYS A 44 -7.38 -3.99 2.82
N ASP A 45 -6.82 -3.05 3.57
CA ASP A 45 -5.66 -2.24 3.19
C ASP A 45 -4.50 -2.50 4.12
N HIS A 46 -3.30 -2.62 3.55
CA HIS A 46 -2.06 -2.73 4.32
C HIS A 46 -1.68 -1.39 4.91
N ILE A 47 -1.53 -1.27 6.23
CA ILE A 47 -1.14 -0.04 6.93
C ILE A 47 0.22 0.45 6.41
N ILE A 48 1.20 -0.44 6.39
CA ILE A 48 2.50 -0.23 5.75
C ILE A 48 2.47 -0.96 4.40
N ASN A 49 2.82 -0.24 3.33
CA ASN A 49 2.85 -0.81 1.98
C ASN A 49 3.79 -2.02 1.91
N VAL A 50 3.34 -3.11 1.29
CA VAL A 50 4.09 -4.37 1.15
C VAL A 50 5.50 -4.21 0.61
N LYS A 51 5.76 -3.21 -0.26
CA LYS A 51 7.09 -2.95 -0.82
C LYS A 51 8.09 -2.40 0.20
N ALA A 52 7.63 -1.92 1.35
CA ALA A 52 8.49 -1.43 2.41
C ALA A 52 9.13 -2.55 3.24
N PHE A 53 8.55 -3.77 3.23
CA PHE A 53 9.03 -4.90 4.03
C PHE A 53 10.20 -5.67 3.39
N GLY A 54 10.64 -5.30 2.19
CA GLY A 54 11.79 -5.92 1.54
C GLY A 54 11.63 -7.44 1.42
N ASN A 55 12.48 -8.19 2.14
CA ASN A 55 12.56 -9.65 2.10
C ASN A 55 11.71 -10.36 3.17
N GLN A 56 10.81 -9.63 3.87
CA GLN A 56 9.95 -10.18 4.92
C GLN A 56 8.46 -10.14 4.49
N PRO A 57 8.08 -10.93 3.47
CA PRO A 57 6.71 -10.92 2.95
C PRO A 57 5.67 -11.37 3.97
N GLU A 58 6.03 -12.24 4.92
CA GLU A 58 5.15 -12.69 5.99
C GLU A 58 4.67 -11.55 6.90
N LEU A 59 5.55 -10.60 7.21
CA LEU A 59 5.18 -9.42 8.02
C LEU A 59 4.29 -8.45 7.23
N ALA A 60 4.56 -8.30 5.94
CA ALA A 60 3.72 -7.51 5.05
C ALA A 60 2.28 -8.04 4.99
N GLU A 61 2.15 -9.37 5.07
CA GLU A 61 0.93 -10.14 4.92
C GLU A 61 0.30 -10.52 6.29
N SER A 62 0.74 -9.90 7.40
CA SER A 62 0.15 -10.05 8.74
C SER A 62 -1.20 -9.32 8.86
N ASP A 63 -2.11 -9.88 9.66
CA ASP A 63 -3.39 -9.26 10.01
C ASP A 63 -3.20 -7.95 10.81
N GLU A 64 -2.08 -7.82 11.53
CA GLU A 64 -1.71 -6.60 12.28
C GLU A 64 -1.34 -5.44 11.36
N ASN A 65 -0.71 -5.76 10.22
CA ASN A 65 -0.41 -4.79 9.18
C ASN A 65 -1.62 -4.51 8.28
N CYS A 66 -2.80 -5.08 8.56
CA CYS A 66 -4.00 -4.89 7.75
C CYS A 66 -5.10 -4.18 8.55
N ARG A 67 -5.90 -3.37 7.84
CA ARG A 67 -7.07 -2.70 8.40
C ARG A 67 -8.24 -2.63 7.43
N ALA A 68 -9.44 -2.57 7.96
CA ALA A 68 -10.66 -2.36 7.19
C ALA A 68 -10.77 -0.90 6.75
N VAL A 69 -11.03 -0.70 5.45
CA VAL A 69 -11.12 0.62 4.85
C VAL A 69 -12.29 0.72 3.88
N CYS A 70 -12.84 1.93 3.78
CA CYS A 70 -13.78 2.27 2.72
C CYS A 70 -13.04 2.63 1.43
N ASN A 71 -13.72 2.45 0.29
CA ASN A 71 -13.14 2.71 -1.03
C ASN A 71 -12.57 4.14 -1.19
N PRO A 72 -13.25 5.23 -0.76
CA PRO A 72 -12.68 6.58 -0.85
C PRO A 72 -11.38 6.76 -0.06
N CYS A 73 -11.30 6.19 1.15
CA CYS A 73 -10.11 6.27 1.98
C CYS A 73 -8.96 5.45 1.36
N HIS A 74 -9.25 4.26 0.83
CA HIS A 74 -8.27 3.42 0.17
C HIS A 74 -7.72 4.07 -1.10
N ALA A 75 -8.59 4.65 -1.94
CA ALA A 75 -8.20 5.37 -3.14
C ALA A 75 -7.27 6.56 -2.82
N ASN A 76 -7.59 7.34 -1.78
CA ASN A 76 -6.75 8.45 -1.34
C ASN A 76 -5.36 7.98 -0.89
N LYS A 77 -5.30 6.94 -0.06
CA LYS A 77 -4.02 6.35 0.38
C LYS A 77 -3.19 5.85 -0.80
N SER A 78 -3.81 5.08 -1.70
CA SER A 78 -3.16 4.56 -2.90
C SER A 78 -2.59 5.68 -3.77
N ALA A 79 -3.33 6.79 -3.94
CA ALA A 79 -2.86 7.96 -4.66
C ALA A 79 -1.62 8.59 -3.99
N LEU A 80 -1.65 8.77 -2.66
CA LEU A 80 -0.54 9.31 -1.88
C LEU A 80 0.70 8.43 -1.99
N GLU A 81 0.55 7.11 -1.87
CA GLU A 81 1.65 6.16 -2.04
C GLU A 81 2.24 6.21 -3.46
N GLY A 82 1.39 6.33 -4.48
CA GLY A 82 1.81 6.52 -5.86
C GLY A 82 2.60 7.83 -6.08
N VAL A 83 2.19 8.93 -5.43
CA VAL A 83 2.95 10.19 -5.42
C VAL A 83 4.30 10.00 -4.74
N GLN A 84 4.35 9.39 -3.55
CA GLN A 84 5.59 9.13 -2.82
C GLN A 84 6.54 8.22 -3.61
N ALA A 85 6.04 7.17 -4.25
CA ALA A 85 6.83 6.27 -5.08
C ALA A 85 7.43 7.00 -6.30
N ARG A 86 6.67 7.91 -6.93
CA ARG A 86 7.18 8.77 -8.01
C ARG A 86 8.27 9.72 -7.50
N ALA A 87 8.04 10.38 -6.36
CA ALA A 87 9.01 11.27 -5.74
C ALA A 87 10.34 10.54 -5.40
N LYS A 88 10.26 9.35 -4.78
CA LYS A 88 11.42 8.51 -4.48
C LYS A 88 12.21 8.13 -5.74
N ARG A 89 11.52 7.73 -6.81
CA ARG A 89 12.17 7.44 -8.10
C ARG A 89 12.87 8.66 -8.68
N ARG A 90 12.21 9.83 -8.66
CA ARG A 90 12.81 11.08 -9.15
C ARG A 90 14.03 11.51 -8.33
N ALA A 91 14.01 11.31 -7.01
CA ALA A 91 15.15 11.60 -6.16
C ALA A 91 16.37 10.73 -6.51
N LYS A 92 16.17 9.44 -6.79
CA LYS A 92 17.24 8.53 -7.21
C LYS A 92 17.87 8.89 -8.56
N LEU A 93 17.12 9.55 -9.46
CA LEU A 93 17.62 10.01 -10.75
C LEU A 93 18.51 11.26 -10.65
N LYS A 94 18.46 12.00 -9.54
CA LYS A 94 19.33 13.17 -9.35
C LYS A 94 20.75 12.67 -9.09
N LEU A 95 21.64 12.86 -10.06
CA LEU A 95 23.07 12.63 -9.88
C LEU A 95 23.58 13.58 -8.78
N PRO A 96 24.46 13.13 -7.86
CA PRO A 96 25.14 14.06 -6.96
C PRO A 96 25.86 15.12 -7.79
N VAL A 97 25.60 16.40 -7.50
CA VAL A 97 26.33 17.50 -8.12
C VAL A 97 27.76 17.39 -7.65
N GLN A 98 28.68 16.94 -8.51
CA GLN A 98 30.10 17.03 -8.18
C GLN A 98 30.45 18.51 -8.01
N LYS A 99 31.18 18.86 -6.93
CA LYS A 99 31.73 20.21 -6.81
C LYS A 99 32.58 20.46 -8.05
N HIS A 100 32.26 21.50 -8.82
CA HIS A 100 33.11 21.90 -9.92
C HIS A 100 34.51 22.19 -9.38
N PRO A 101 35.59 21.72 -10.05
CA PRO A 101 36.96 21.78 -9.52
C PRO A 101 37.47 23.21 -9.23
N GLY A 102 36.73 24.25 -9.63
CA GLY A 102 37.02 25.66 -9.33
C GLY A 102 36.31 26.27 -8.11
N LEU A 103 35.40 25.56 -7.43
CA LEU A 103 34.84 26.03 -6.15
C LEU A 103 35.71 25.52 -4.99
N ARG A 104 36.65 26.35 -4.52
CA ARG A 104 37.30 26.22 -3.21
C ARG A 104 36.37 26.71 -2.10
#